data_AF-A0A423GNP6-F1
#
_entry.id   AF-A0A423GNP6-F1
#
_cell.length_a   1.000
_cell.length_b   1.000
_cell.length_c   1.000
_cell.angle_alpha   90.00
_cell.angle_beta   90.00
_cell.angle_gamma   90.00
#
_symmetry.space_group_name_H-M   'P 1'
#
loop_
_entity.id
_entity.type
_entity.pdbx_description
1 polymer ?
#
loop_
_entity_poly.entity_id
_entity_poly.type
_entity_poly.pdbx_seq_one_letter_code
_entity_poly.pdbx_strand_id
1 'polypeptide(L)'
;MTLVPEIRKNRSLMNTPDGYWILSPDGSGISHIESISIPYEKNIKILLTSDGLYRLVDTYCVYSESDFFKEAFSQDGLNNLIKELREIESSDGGGVLFPRVKLQDDASGLCINVNSNNSVD
;
A
#
# COMPACT_ATOMS: atom_id res chain seq x y z
N MET A 1 -7.80 -3.44 -28.54
CA MET A 1 -7.77 -4.19 -27.28
C MET A 1 -8.67 -3.44 -26.31
N THR A 2 -9.70 -4.07 -25.75
CA THR A 2 -10.62 -3.41 -24.80
C THR A 2 -10.24 -3.79 -23.37
N LEU A 3 -10.18 -2.79 -22.49
CA LEU A 3 -9.68 -2.90 -21.11
C LEU A 3 -10.48 -3.89 -20.23
N VAL A 4 -11.82 -3.93 -20.40
CA VAL A 4 -12.70 -4.74 -19.54
C VAL A 4 -12.47 -6.25 -19.68
N PRO A 5 -12.40 -6.84 -20.90
CA PRO A 5 -12.04 -8.24 -21.07
C PRO A 5 -10.71 -8.63 -20.40
N GLU A 6 -9.71 -7.75 -20.45
CA GLU A 6 -8.39 -8.02 -19.89
C GLU A 6 -8.41 -8.03 -18.36
N ILE A 7 -9.10 -7.07 -17.73
CA ILE A 7 -9.31 -7.07 -16.28
C ILE A 7 -10.04 -8.35 -15.83
N ARG A 8 -11.06 -8.79 -16.58
CA ARG A 8 -11.78 -10.03 -16.26
C ARG A 8 -10.89 -11.26 -16.37
N LYS A 9 -10.10 -11.34 -17.45
CA LYS A 9 -9.11 -12.41 -17.63
C LYS A 9 -8.11 -12.43 -16.48
N ASN A 10 -7.60 -11.28 -16.05
CA ASN A 10 -6.66 -11.22 -14.94
C ASN A 10 -7.30 -11.63 -13.60
N ARG A 11 -8.58 -11.28 -13.38
CA ARG A 11 -9.30 -11.71 -12.16
C ARG A 11 -9.59 -13.20 -12.13
N SER A 12 -9.80 -13.85 -13.28
CA SER A 12 -9.96 -15.32 -13.33
C SER A 12 -8.69 -16.10 -12.98
N LEU A 13 -7.54 -15.41 -12.87
CA LEU A 13 -6.27 -15.99 -12.43
C LEU A 13 -6.01 -15.82 -10.92
N MET A 14 -6.90 -15.15 -10.18
CA MET A 14 -6.76 -15.05 -8.73
C MET A 14 -6.88 -16.42 -8.08
N ASN A 15 -5.92 -16.76 -7.22
CA ASN A 15 -5.86 -18.00 -6.45
C ASN A 15 -5.95 -19.27 -7.32
N THR A 16 -5.35 -19.23 -8.51
CA THR A 16 -5.16 -20.41 -9.35
C THR A 16 -3.67 -20.77 -9.45
N PRO A 17 -3.32 -22.06 -9.66
CA PRO A 17 -1.92 -22.48 -9.81
C PRO A 17 -1.18 -21.78 -10.95
N ASP A 18 -1.87 -21.45 -12.05
CA ASP A 18 -1.31 -20.78 -13.22
C ASP A 18 -1.42 -19.24 -13.16
N GLY A 19 -1.84 -18.70 -12.00
CA GLY A 19 -2.17 -17.31 -11.81
C GLY A 19 -1.34 -16.65 -10.71
N TYR A 20 -2.01 -15.92 -9.81
CA TYR A 20 -1.37 -15.25 -8.68
C TYR A 20 -2.19 -15.40 -7.39
N TRP A 21 -1.50 -15.37 -6.27
CA TRP A 21 -2.08 -15.59 -4.95
C TRP A 21 -2.45 -14.26 -4.28
N ILE A 22 -3.66 -14.20 -3.74
CA ILE A 22 -4.15 -13.07 -2.96
C ILE A 22 -4.79 -13.57 -1.67
N LEU A 23 -4.80 -12.72 -0.64
CA LEU A 23 -5.61 -12.98 0.53
C LEU A 23 -7.08 -12.70 0.19
N SER A 24 -7.90 -13.75 0.16
CA SER A 24 -9.33 -13.72 -0.11
C SER A 24 -10.13 -14.25 1.09
N PRO A 25 -11.40 -13.84 1.27
CA PRO A 25 -12.23 -14.33 2.38
C PRO A 25 -12.46 -15.85 2.40
N ASP A 26 -12.34 -16.52 1.24
CA ASP A 26 -12.46 -17.99 1.15
C ASP A 26 -11.20 -18.74 1.62
N GLY A 27 -10.12 -18.01 1.94
CA GLY A 27 -8.87 -18.57 2.46
C GLY A 27 -8.00 -19.31 1.43
N SER A 28 -8.38 -19.32 0.15
CA SER A 28 -7.66 -20.07 -0.90
C SER A 28 -6.20 -19.66 -1.08
N GLY A 29 -5.84 -18.40 -0.78
CA GLY A 29 -4.46 -17.92 -0.83
C GLY A 29 -3.62 -18.15 0.44
N ILE A 30 -4.19 -18.66 1.53
CA ILE A 30 -3.50 -18.74 2.84
C ILE A 30 -2.24 -19.59 2.78
N SER A 31 -2.27 -20.73 2.07
CA SER A 31 -1.11 -21.62 1.93
C SER A 31 0.05 -21.02 1.13
N HIS A 32 -0.17 -19.86 0.49
CA HIS A 32 0.79 -19.17 -0.36
C HIS A 32 1.28 -17.85 0.26
N ILE A 33 0.98 -17.61 1.54
CA ILE A 33 1.48 -16.43 2.25
C ILE A 33 3.00 -16.50 2.36
N GLU A 34 3.67 -15.44 1.90
CA GLU A 34 5.08 -15.23 2.17
C GLU A 34 5.26 -14.68 3.59
N SER A 35 6.23 -15.24 4.31
CA SER A 35 6.53 -14.83 5.68
C SER A 35 8.03 -14.62 5.83
N ILE A 36 8.40 -13.49 6.43
CA ILE A 36 9.79 -13.14 6.72
C ILE A 36 9.87 -12.82 8.21
N SER A 37 10.87 -13.39 8.87
CA SER A 37 11.20 -13.08 10.27
C SER A 37 12.35 -12.08 10.30
N ILE A 38 12.16 -10.96 10.98
CA ILE A 38 13.16 -9.91 11.14
C ILE A 38 13.62 -9.94 12.60
N PRO A 39 14.94 -9.98 12.89
CA PRO A 39 15.44 -9.88 14.26
C PRO A 39 14.95 -8.60 14.93
N TYR A 40 14.58 -8.71 16.21
CA TYR A 40 14.19 -7.53 16.97
C TYR A 40 15.41 -6.64 17.27
N GLU A 41 15.28 -5.36 16.95
CA GLU A 41 16.20 -4.29 17.34
C GLU A 41 15.47 -3.31 18.25
N LYS A 42 16.21 -2.63 19.13
CA LYS A 42 15.62 -1.59 19.98
C LYS A 42 15.12 -0.44 19.08
N ASN A 43 13.85 -0.07 19.23
CA ASN A 43 13.17 1.04 18.54
C ASN A 43 12.96 0.81 17.03
N ILE A 44 12.15 -0.19 16.68
CA ILE A 44 11.75 -0.43 15.29
C ILE A 44 10.55 0.44 14.94
N LYS A 45 10.60 1.09 13.78
CA LYS A 45 9.46 1.75 13.14
C LYS A 45 8.96 0.89 11.98
N ILE A 46 7.68 0.58 11.95
CA ILE A 46 7.04 -0.22 10.89
C ILE A 46 5.91 0.59 10.27
N LEU A 47 5.94 0.74 8.95
CA LEU A 47 4.83 1.28 8.18
C LEU A 47 4.18 0.15 7.40
N LEU A 48 2.90 -0.11 7.65
CA LEU A 48 2.05 -0.91 6.78
C LEU A 48 1.21 0.04 5.93
N THR A 49 1.19 -0.16 4.62
CA THR A 49 0.45 0.70 3.68
C THR A 49 -0.30 -0.16 2.68
N SER A 50 -1.51 0.27 2.29
CA SER A 50 -2.17 -0.28 1.11
C SER A 50 -1.48 0.23 -0.16
N ASP A 51 -1.66 -0.52 -1.25
CA ASP A 51 -1.26 -0.09 -2.59
C ASP A 51 -1.91 1.26 -2.96
N GLY A 52 -3.17 1.48 -2.58
CA GLY A 52 -3.88 2.73 -2.81
C GLY A 52 -3.23 3.97 -2.18
N LEU A 53 -2.64 3.86 -0.98
CA LEU A 53 -1.86 4.96 -0.38
C LEU A 53 -0.45 5.04 -0.98
N TYR A 54 0.16 3.90 -1.32
CA TYR A 54 1.49 3.82 -1.92
C TYR A 54 1.59 4.44 -3.33
N ARG A 55 0.44 4.78 -3.94
CA ARG A 55 0.36 5.54 -5.19
C ARG A 55 1.12 6.85 -5.17
N LEU A 56 1.31 7.47 -4.00
CA LEU A 56 2.17 8.64 -3.84
C LEU A 56 3.64 8.38 -4.20
N VAL A 57 4.08 7.13 -4.14
CA VAL A 57 5.42 6.69 -4.51
C VAL A 57 5.46 6.16 -5.94
N ASP A 58 4.61 5.19 -6.29
CA ASP A 58 4.78 4.43 -7.55
C ASP A 58 4.00 4.99 -8.75
N THR A 59 2.85 5.64 -8.51
CA THR A 59 1.93 6.08 -9.56
C THR A 59 2.11 7.57 -9.84
N TYR A 60 2.20 8.37 -8.78
CA TYR A 60 2.31 9.82 -8.84
C TYR A 60 3.76 10.30 -8.66
N CYS A 61 4.67 9.43 -8.21
CA CYS A 61 6.11 9.72 -8.06
C CYS A 61 6.40 10.99 -7.24
N VAL A 62 5.57 11.28 -6.24
CA VAL A 62 5.69 12.47 -5.37
C VAL A 62 6.78 12.26 -4.33
N TYR A 63 6.87 11.04 -3.80
CA TYR A 63 7.84 10.68 -2.77
C TYR A 63 8.77 9.57 -3.24
N SER A 64 10.03 9.61 -2.75
CA SER A 64 10.84 8.39 -2.66
C SER A 64 10.29 7.48 -1.55
N GLU A 65 10.59 6.18 -1.59
CA GLU A 65 10.20 5.25 -0.51
C GLU A 65 10.66 5.75 0.86
N SER A 66 11.88 6.29 0.91
CA SER A 66 12.48 6.78 2.16
C SER A 66 11.82 8.05 2.69
N ASP A 67 11.38 8.96 1.80
CA ASP A 67 10.73 10.20 2.22
C ASP A 67 9.27 9.97 2.56
N PHE A 68 8.58 9.09 1.82
CA PHE A 68 7.26 8.59 2.17
C PHE A 68 7.25 7.98 3.57
N PHE A 69 8.24 7.13 3.87
CA PHE A 69 8.39 6.53 5.20
C PHE A 69 8.63 7.59 6.29
N LYS A 70 9.51 8.57 6.05
CA LYS A 70 9.74 9.66 7.02
C LYS A 70 8.47 10.47 7.26
N GLU A 71 7.75 10.83 6.20
CA GLU A 71 6.53 11.63 6.27
C GLU A 71 5.43 10.88 7.03
N ALA A 72 5.27 9.57 6.81
CA ALA A 72 4.28 8.79 7.54
C ALA A 72 4.47 8.82 9.07
N PHE A 73 5.70 9.01 9.55
CA PHE A 73 6.04 9.16 10.97
C PHE A 73 6.18 10.62 11.42
N SER A 74 5.88 11.59 10.57
CA SER A 74 5.80 13.01 10.92
C SER A 74 4.57 13.30 11.80
N GLN A 75 4.46 14.51 12.31
CA GLN A 75 3.27 14.94 13.04
C GLN A 75 2.07 14.96 12.09
N ASP A 76 1.05 14.14 12.40
CA ASP A 76 -0.14 13.95 11.56
C ASP A 76 0.14 13.37 10.16
N GLY A 77 1.31 12.73 10.00
CA GLY A 77 1.85 12.32 8.70
C GLY A 77 0.93 11.48 7.81
N LEU A 78 0.28 10.45 8.36
CA LEU A 78 -0.65 9.62 7.57
C LEU A 78 -1.85 10.43 7.05
N ASN A 79 -2.39 11.36 7.85
CA ASN A 79 -3.50 12.21 7.42
C ASN A 79 -3.05 13.20 6.34
N ASN A 80 -1.83 13.75 6.47
CA ASN A 80 -1.23 14.61 5.44
C ASN A 80 -1.04 13.87 4.12
N LEU A 81 -0.48 12.65 4.16
CA LEU A 81 -0.31 11.80 2.98
C LEU A 81 -1.66 11.48 2.32
N ILE A 82 -2.68 11.09 3.09
CA ILE A 82 -4.02 10.84 2.55
C ILE A 82 -4.59 12.10 1.90
N LYS A 83 -4.45 13.26 2.55
CA LYS A 83 -4.93 14.53 2.01
C LYS A 83 -4.25 14.88 0.69
N GLU A 84 -2.93 14.80 0.64
CA GLU A 84 -2.14 15.09 -0.57
C GLU A 84 -2.50 14.14 -1.72
N LEU A 85 -2.67 12.84 -1.42
CA LEU A 85 -3.15 11.85 -2.40
C LEU A 85 -4.50 12.27 -3.00
N ARG A 86 -5.47 12.69 -2.18
CA ARG A 86 -6.78 13.12 -2.66
C ARG A 86 -6.73 14.44 -3.44
N GLU A 87 -5.83 15.34 -3.08
CA GLU A 87 -5.61 16.60 -3.82
C GLU A 87 -5.09 16.32 -5.24
N ILE A 88 -4.12 15.42 -5.37
CA ILE A 88 -3.59 14.99 -6.69
C ILE A 88 -4.69 14.32 -7.50
N GLU A 89 -5.40 13.35 -6.91
CA GLU A 89 -6.50 12.64 -7.57
C GLU A 89 -7.60 13.58 -8.06
N SER A 90 -7.96 14.58 -7.25
CA SER A 90 -8.97 15.58 -7.62
C SER A 90 -8.47 16.54 -8.70
N SER A 91 -7.17 16.90 -8.68
CA SER A 91 -6.57 17.79 -9.69
C SER A 91 -6.47 17.13 -11.07
N ASP A 92 -6.37 15.80 -11.09
CA ASP A 92 -6.34 14.98 -12.30
C ASP A 92 -7.50 13.97 -12.31
N GLY A 93 -8.72 14.49 -12.14
CA GLY A 93 -9.95 13.68 -12.09
C GLY A 93 -10.26 12.92 -13.39
N GLY A 94 -9.62 13.28 -14.50
CA GLY A 94 -9.72 12.57 -15.78
C GLY A 94 -8.65 11.49 -15.98
N GLY A 95 -7.62 11.43 -15.13
CA GLY A 95 -6.48 10.53 -15.35
C GLY A 95 -5.67 10.87 -16.59
N VAL A 96 -5.56 12.15 -16.94
CA VAL A 96 -4.86 12.61 -18.14
C VAL A 96 -3.38 12.86 -17.82
N LEU A 97 -3.10 13.50 -16.69
CA LEU A 97 -1.73 13.75 -16.24
C LEU A 97 -1.08 12.45 -15.75
N PHE A 98 -1.84 11.62 -15.03
CA PHE A 98 -1.42 10.31 -14.56
C PHE A 98 -2.38 9.23 -15.09
N PRO A 99 -2.11 8.65 -16.27
CA PRO A 99 -2.95 7.62 -16.88
C PRO A 99 -3.11 6.40 -15.98
N ARG A 100 -4.36 6.10 -15.59
CA ARG A 100 -4.68 5.02 -14.65
C ARG A 100 -6.11 4.52 -14.82
N VAL A 101 -6.35 3.24 -14.51
CA VAL A 101 -7.68 2.61 -14.61
C VAL A 101 -8.61 3.07 -13.48
N LYS A 102 -8.09 3.10 -12.25
CA LYS A 102 -8.81 3.60 -11.07
C LYS A 102 -8.39 5.03 -10.79
N LEU A 103 -9.34 5.97 -10.91
CA LEU A 103 -9.12 7.38 -10.57
C LEU A 103 -8.80 7.55 -9.09
N GLN A 104 -9.45 6.74 -8.24
CA GLN A 104 -9.27 6.68 -6.79
C GLN A 104 -9.29 5.21 -6.33
N ASP A 105 -8.49 4.89 -5.32
CA ASP A 105 -8.49 3.59 -4.64
C ASP A 105 -8.58 3.75 -3.12
N ASP A 106 -8.90 2.65 -2.44
CA ASP A 106 -8.91 2.61 -0.97
C ASP A 106 -7.48 2.79 -0.44
N ALA A 107 -7.28 3.82 0.38
CA ALA A 107 -5.96 4.23 0.87
C ALA A 107 -5.93 4.16 2.40
N SER A 108 -5.06 3.30 2.92
CA SER A 108 -4.90 3.05 4.35
C SER A 108 -3.42 2.95 4.71
N GLY A 109 -3.08 3.42 5.91
CA GLY A 109 -1.73 3.29 6.47
C GLY A 109 -1.79 3.03 7.98
N LEU A 110 -0.79 2.33 8.50
CA LEU A 110 -0.60 2.07 9.92
C LEU A 110 0.87 2.23 10.29
N CYS A 111 1.15 3.19 11.16
CA CYS A 111 2.47 3.41 11.75
C CYS A 111 2.57 2.72 13.10
N ILE A 112 3.58 1.87 13.28
CA ILE A 112 3.83 1.12 14.51
C ILE A 112 5.23 1.48 15.01
N ASN A 113 5.33 1.87 16.29
CA ASN A 113 6.60 2.04 16.98
C ASN A 113 6.77 0.91 17.99
N VAL A 114 7.79 0.07 17.81
CA VAL A 114 8.11 -1.04 18.70
C VAL A 114 9.31 -0.66 19.56
N ASN A 115 9.02 -0.24 20.79
CA ASN A 115 10.03 0.15 21.77
C ASN A 115 10.10 -0.91 22.89
N SER A 116 11.31 -1.24 23.34
CA SER A 116 11.50 -2.09 24.51
C SER A 116 11.52 -1.19 25.75
N ASN A 117 10.52 -1.33 26.61
CA ASN A 117 10.57 -0.76 27.95
C ASN A 117 11.43 -1.68 28.83
N ASN A 118 12.72 -1.39 28.92
CA ASN A 118 13.52 -1.89 30.05
C ASN A 118 13.26 -0.98 31.25
N SER A 119 12.19 -1.25 31.99
CA SER A 119 12.09 -0.85 33.39
C SER A 119 12.08 -2.14 34.21
N VAL A 120 13.28 -2.60 34.53
CA VAL A 120 13.54 -3.45 35.69
C VAL A 120 14.47 -2.60 36.57
N ASP A 121 13.86 -1.84 37.47
CA ASP A 121 14.49 -1.49 38.76
C ASP A 121 14.39 -2.71 39.68
#